data_AF-A0AAW1AJE0-F1
#
_entry.id   AF-A0AAW1AJE0-F1
#
_cell.length_a   1.000
_cell.length_b   1.000
_cell.length_c   1.000
_cell.angle_alpha   90.00
_cell.angle_beta   90.00
_cell.angle_gamma   90.00
#
_symmetry.space_group_name_H-M   'P 1'
#
loop_
_entity.id
_entity.type
_entity.pdbx_description
1 polymer ?
#
loop_
_entity_poly.entity_id
_entity_poly.type
_entity_poly.pdbx_seq_one_letter_code
_entity_poly.pdbx_strand_id
1 'polypeptide(L)'
;MRKKERSLIARFRCGNEVRGRQHWREEESRRCRICKEEEETLEHVIERCEVTRGDLRVKEVLKGTGEGLEEMKRIQRERRRRNTEEANEQVEGRKAEGAGGIDIGRRRKMTEGETARRHQRKSNNRRQCF
;
A
#
# COMPACT_ATOMS: atom_id res chain seq x y z
N MET A 1 9.42 -1.87 -32.21
CA MET A 1 9.26 -1.47 -30.80
C MET A 1 7.92 -0.77 -30.58
N ARG A 2 7.14 -1.15 -29.56
CA ARG A 2 5.80 -0.58 -29.32
C ARG A 2 5.88 0.81 -28.68
N LYS A 3 4.84 1.65 -28.80
CA LYS A 3 4.79 2.99 -28.17
C LYS A 3 5.04 2.94 -26.65
N LYS A 4 4.46 1.94 -25.97
CA LYS A 4 4.63 1.74 -24.52
C LYS A 4 6.09 1.46 -24.12
N GLU A 5 6.84 0.75 -24.96
CA GLU A 5 8.25 0.41 -24.71
C GLU A 5 9.15 1.64 -24.91
N ARG A 6 8.92 2.41 -25.98
CA ARG A 6 9.61 3.69 -26.18
C ARG A 6 9.37 4.66 -25.02
N SER A 7 8.12 4.76 -24.56
CA SER A 7 7.77 5.59 -23.41
C SER A 7 8.44 5.10 -22.12
N LEU A 8 8.58 3.78 -21.94
CA LEU A 8 9.27 3.22 -20.79
C LEU A 8 10.76 3.61 -20.79
N ILE A 9 11.45 3.42 -21.91
CA ILE A 9 12.86 3.81 -22.07
C ILE A 9 13.04 5.30 -21.78
N ALA A 10 12.15 6.15 -22.33
CA ALA A 10 12.20 7.59 -22.10
C ALA A 10 12.06 7.95 -20.60
N ARG A 11 11.13 7.33 -19.87
CA ARG A 11 10.97 7.55 -18.43
C ARG A 11 12.21 7.16 -17.62
N PHE A 12 12.84 6.04 -17.98
CA PHE A 12 14.10 5.62 -17.36
C PHE A 12 15.23 6.61 -17.64
N ARG A 13 15.39 7.05 -18.90
CA ARG A 13 16.42 8.03 -19.28
C ARG A 13 16.24 9.38 -18.59
N CYS A 14 15.01 9.83 -18.42
CA CYS A 14 14.70 11.08 -17.73
C CYS A 14 14.70 10.95 -16.20
N GLY A 15 14.93 9.77 -15.65
CA GLY A 15 14.98 9.55 -14.20
C GLY A 15 13.61 9.55 -13.50
N ASN A 16 12.51 9.53 -14.24
CA ASN A 16 11.15 9.46 -13.68
C ASN A 16 10.90 8.17 -12.89
N GLU A 17 11.67 7.13 -13.20
CA GLU A 17 11.51 5.80 -12.61
C GLU A 17 12.19 5.65 -11.25
N VAL A 18 12.84 6.68 -10.71
CA VAL A 18 13.62 6.61 -9.47
C VAL A 18 13.22 7.71 -8.48
N ARG A 19 13.34 7.44 -7.19
CA ARG A 19 12.93 8.37 -6.11
C ARG A 19 14.08 9.17 -5.51
N GLY A 20 15.33 8.73 -5.67
CA GLY A 20 16.51 9.38 -5.07
C GLY A 20 16.64 10.87 -5.40
N ARG A 21 16.22 11.27 -6.62
CA ARG A 21 16.24 12.68 -7.09
C ARG A 21 15.10 13.55 -6.55
N GLN A 22 14.13 12.97 -5.84
CA GLN A 22 12.96 13.70 -5.33
C GLN A 22 13.30 14.34 -3.98
N HIS A 23 14.25 15.27 -3.95
CA HIS A 23 14.81 15.86 -2.73
C HIS A 23 13.79 16.58 -1.84
N TRP A 24 12.60 16.89 -2.36
CA TRP A 24 11.47 17.42 -1.58
C TRP A 24 10.77 16.36 -0.71
N ARG A 25 11.16 15.09 -0.81
CA ARG A 25 10.65 14.00 0.00
C ARG A 25 11.63 13.64 1.12
N GLU A 26 11.07 13.11 2.21
CA GLU A 26 11.84 12.53 3.31
C GLU A 26 12.77 11.40 2.84
N GLU A 27 13.93 11.28 3.46
CA GLU A 27 14.98 10.33 3.10
C GLU A 27 14.48 8.88 3.08
N GLU A 28 13.70 8.46 4.08
CA GLU A 28 13.13 7.12 4.12
C GLU A 28 12.24 6.82 2.90
N SER A 29 11.44 7.80 2.48
CA SER A 29 10.58 7.64 1.30
C SER A 29 11.33 7.64 -0.03
N ARG A 30 12.59 8.11 -0.04
CA ARG A 30 13.52 8.08 -1.19
C ARG A 30 14.30 6.77 -1.29
N ARG A 31 14.25 5.90 -0.29
CA ARG A 31 14.87 4.57 -0.30
C ARG A 31 14.30 3.67 -1.39
N CYS A 32 15.11 2.69 -1.80
CA CYS A 32 14.77 1.69 -2.81
C CYS A 32 13.45 1.01 -2.48
N ARG A 33 12.48 1.06 -3.40
CA ARG A 33 11.18 0.38 -3.25
C ARG A 33 11.26 -1.15 -3.15
N ILE A 34 12.42 -1.74 -3.41
CA ILE A 34 12.60 -3.19 -3.46
C ILE A 34 13.34 -3.67 -2.21
N CYS A 35 14.57 -3.19 -1.98
CA CYS A 35 15.38 -3.61 -0.83
C CYS A 35 15.32 -2.67 0.38
N LYS A 36 14.90 -1.41 0.22
CA LYS A 36 14.86 -0.36 1.29
C LYS A 36 16.20 0.00 1.96
N GLU A 37 17.33 -0.49 1.44
CA GLU A 37 18.66 -0.25 2.01
C GLU A 37 19.25 1.13 1.64
N GLU A 38 19.31 1.44 0.35
CA GLU A 38 19.91 2.69 -0.16
C GLU A 38 18.86 3.59 -0.85
N GLU A 39 19.23 4.84 -1.12
CA GLU A 39 18.44 5.73 -1.97
C GLU A 39 18.17 5.11 -3.35
N GLU A 40 16.93 5.21 -3.83
CA GLU A 40 16.53 4.63 -5.10
C GLU A 40 17.10 5.45 -6.26
N THR A 41 18.32 5.14 -6.68
CA THR A 41 18.99 5.69 -7.88
C THR A 41 18.99 4.66 -9.02
N LEU A 42 19.26 5.10 -10.26
CA LEU A 42 19.34 4.17 -11.39
C LEU A 42 20.51 3.19 -11.22
N GLU A 43 21.64 3.70 -10.74
CA GLU A 43 22.83 2.89 -10.40
C GLU A 43 22.50 1.87 -9.33
N HIS A 44 21.79 2.28 -8.27
CA HIS A 44 21.35 1.33 -7.26
C HIS A 44 20.44 0.26 -7.88
N VAL A 45 19.35 0.65 -8.53
CA VAL A 45 18.32 -0.29 -9.00
C VAL A 45 18.87 -1.26 -10.06
N ILE A 46 19.78 -0.83 -10.93
CA ILE A 46 20.28 -1.65 -12.04
C ILE A 46 21.54 -2.44 -11.65
N GLU A 47 22.48 -1.83 -10.91
CA GLU A 47 23.81 -2.43 -10.72
C GLU A 47 24.05 -2.94 -9.30
N ARG A 48 23.39 -2.38 -8.27
CA ARG A 48 23.70 -2.69 -6.85
C ARG A 48 22.59 -3.38 -6.08
N CYS A 49 21.33 -3.18 -6.46
CA CYS A 49 20.18 -3.71 -5.74
C CYS A 49 20.21 -5.24 -5.80
N GLU A 50 20.27 -5.89 -4.66
CA GLU A 50 20.44 -7.35 -4.56
C GLU A 50 19.37 -8.16 -5.32
N VAL A 51 18.17 -7.60 -5.45
CA VAL A 51 17.03 -8.26 -6.10
C VAL A 51 17.00 -8.00 -7.61
N THR A 52 17.33 -6.79 -8.04
CA THR A 52 17.19 -6.37 -9.44
C THR A 52 18.48 -6.22 -10.20
N ARG A 53 19.64 -6.40 -9.55
CA ARG A 53 20.93 -6.43 -10.22
C ARG A 53 20.89 -7.44 -11.36
N GLY A 54 21.34 -7.01 -12.53
CA GLY A 54 21.50 -7.84 -13.71
C GLY A 54 22.89 -7.72 -14.30
N ASP A 55 23.04 -8.31 -15.48
CA ASP A 55 24.34 -8.35 -16.19
C ASP A 55 24.65 -7.04 -16.94
N LEU A 56 23.62 -6.24 -17.22
CA LEU A 56 23.74 -4.99 -17.97
C LEU A 56 24.04 -3.80 -17.05
N ARG A 57 24.96 -2.93 -17.50
CA ARG A 57 25.21 -1.65 -16.84
C ARG A 57 24.11 -0.63 -17.16
N VAL A 58 24.02 0.44 -16.36
CA VAL A 58 23.05 1.53 -16.57
C VAL A 58 23.08 2.06 -18.00
N LYS A 59 24.27 2.27 -18.57
CA LYS A 59 24.42 2.77 -19.94
C LYS A 59 23.81 1.84 -20.99
N GLU A 60 23.92 0.53 -20.78
CA GLU A 60 23.43 -0.50 -21.70
C GLU A 60 21.91 -0.65 -21.56
N VAL A 61 21.41 -0.64 -20.32
CA VAL A 61 19.97 -0.67 -20.05
C VAL A 61 19.28 0.53 -20.71
N LEU A 62 19.89 1.72 -20.65
CA LEU A 62 19.29 2.96 -21.18
C LEU A 62 19.43 3.14 -22.71
N LYS A 63 20.03 2.19 -23.43
CA LYS A 63 20.15 2.29 -24.90
C LYS A 63 18.78 2.32 -25.57
N GLY A 64 18.65 3.17 -26.59
CA GLY A 64 17.43 3.32 -27.39
C GLY A 64 17.14 2.13 -28.32
N THR A 65 18.07 1.18 -28.46
CA THR A 65 17.94 -0.05 -29.26
C THR A 65 16.96 -1.04 -28.65
N GLY A 66 16.68 -0.93 -27.34
CA GLY A 66 15.72 -1.76 -26.63
C GLY A 66 16.31 -3.00 -25.94
N GLU A 67 17.64 -3.16 -25.95
CA GLU A 67 18.36 -4.25 -25.26
C GLU A 67 18.03 -4.29 -23.75
N GLY A 68 17.89 -3.13 -23.11
CA GLY A 68 17.52 -3.01 -21.70
C GLY A 68 16.03 -3.13 -21.38
N LEU A 69 15.15 -3.37 -22.35
CA LEU A 69 13.70 -3.36 -22.13
C LEU A 69 13.25 -4.46 -21.17
N GLU A 70 13.87 -5.64 -21.26
CA GLU A 70 13.55 -6.75 -20.37
C GLU A 70 13.89 -6.40 -18.92
N GLU A 71 15.05 -5.79 -18.70
CA GLU A 71 15.49 -5.37 -17.38
C GLU A 71 14.59 -4.29 -16.79
N MET A 72 14.20 -3.28 -17.58
CA MET A 72 13.22 -2.27 -17.16
C MET A 72 11.85 -2.86 -16.80
N LYS A 73 11.43 -3.93 -17.50
CA LYS A 73 10.18 -4.65 -17.20
C LYS A 73 10.34 -5.49 -15.93
N ARG A 74 11.47 -6.16 -15.74
CA ARG A 74 11.81 -6.93 -14.53
C ARG A 74 11.78 -6.02 -13.30
N ILE A 75 12.45 -4.88 -13.34
CA ILE A 75 12.43 -3.88 -12.25
C ILE A 75 11.00 -3.46 -11.89
N GLN A 76 10.15 -3.19 -12.89
CA GLN A 76 8.74 -2.84 -12.62
C GLN A 76 7.94 -4.00 -12.02
N ARG A 77 8.21 -5.25 -12.40
CA ARG A 77 7.55 -6.42 -11.81
C ARG A 77 7.94 -6.56 -10.34
N GLU A 78 9.22 -6.46 -10.01
CA GLU A 78 9.68 -6.56 -8.62
C GLU A 78 9.10 -5.45 -7.74
N ARG A 79 9.05 -4.20 -8.24
CA ARG A 79 8.38 -3.09 -7.53
C ARG A 79 6.91 -3.38 -7.26
N ARG A 80 6.19 -3.96 -8.22
CA ARG A 80 4.77 -4.31 -8.04
C ARG A 80 4.60 -5.44 -7.03
N ARG A 81 5.44 -6.48 -7.11
CA ARG A 81 5.43 -7.60 -6.17
C ARG A 81 5.61 -7.10 -4.74
N ARG A 82 6.64 -6.28 -4.50
CA ARG A 82 6.93 -5.73 -3.17
C ARG A 82 5.80 -4.86 -2.64
N ASN A 83 5.23 -3.99 -3.48
CA ASN A 83 4.07 -3.19 -3.09
C ASN A 83 2.84 -4.05 -2.71
N THR A 84 2.60 -5.15 -3.42
CA THR A 84 1.49 -6.07 -3.11
C THR A 84 1.74 -6.81 -1.80
N GLU A 85 2.96 -7.26 -1.54
CA GLU A 85 3.37 -7.88 -0.26
C GLU A 85 3.13 -6.91 0.90
N GLU A 86 3.65 -5.68 0.80
CA GLU A 86 3.48 -4.65 1.83
C GLU A 86 2.00 -4.29 2.07
N ALA A 87 1.19 -4.25 1.00
CA ALA A 87 -0.24 -3.99 1.12
C ALA A 87 -0.97 -5.14 1.83
N ASN A 88 -0.61 -6.39 1.53
CA ASN A 88 -1.19 -7.57 2.18
C ASN A 88 -0.79 -7.64 3.66
N GLU A 89 0.48 -7.37 3.99
CA GLU A 89 0.96 -7.31 5.37
C GLU A 89 0.19 -6.27 6.20
N GLN A 90 -0.11 -5.10 5.62
CA GLN A 90 -0.93 -4.08 6.28
C GLN A 90 -2.39 -4.53 6.50
N VAL A 91 -2.98 -5.27 5.54
CA VAL A 91 -4.32 -5.83 5.70
C VAL A 91 -4.36 -6.87 6.81
N GLU A 92 -3.38 -7.77 6.86
CA GLU A 92 -3.29 -8.79 7.91
C GLU A 92 -3.00 -8.17 9.29
N GLY A 93 -2.12 -7.17 9.37
CA GLY A 93 -1.89 -6.40 10.61
C GLY A 93 -3.16 -5.73 11.13
N ARG A 94 -3.94 -5.08 10.25
CA ARG A 94 -5.23 -4.48 10.61
C ARG A 94 -6.27 -5.50 11.06
N LYS A 95 -6.27 -6.72 10.50
CA LYS A 95 -7.15 -7.81 10.98
C LYS A 95 -6.74 -8.29 12.37
N ALA A 96 -5.44 -8.38 12.65
CA ALA A 96 -4.92 -8.74 13.97
C ALA A 96 -5.26 -7.67 15.03
N GLU A 97 -5.14 -6.38 14.68
CA GLU A 97 -5.50 -5.27 15.56
C GLU A 97 -7.02 -5.09 15.72
N GLY A 98 -7.79 -5.40 14.67
CA GLY A 98 -9.25 -5.35 14.65
C GLY A 98 -9.94 -6.53 15.35
N ALA A 99 -9.19 -7.51 15.87
CA ALA A 99 -9.72 -8.60 16.70
C ALA A 99 -10.11 -8.14 18.13
N GLY A 100 -9.88 -6.87 18.48
CA GLY A 100 -10.55 -6.18 19.58
C GLY A 100 -11.97 -5.78 19.17
N GLY A 101 -12.91 -6.71 19.31
CA GLY A 101 -14.28 -6.59 18.80
C GLY A 101 -15.01 -5.30 19.21
N ILE A 102 -15.64 -4.66 18.23
CA ILE A 102 -16.79 -3.79 18.49
C ILE A 102 -17.99 -4.74 18.59
N ASP A 103 -18.47 -4.98 19.82
CA ASP A 103 -19.70 -5.75 20.09
C ASP A 103 -20.91 -4.94 19.61
N ILE A 104 -21.13 -4.93 18.29
CA ILE A 104 -22.31 -4.33 17.67
C ILE A 104 -23.49 -5.28 17.92
N GLY A 105 -24.04 -5.16 19.12
CA GLY A 105 -25.46 -5.35 19.34
C GLY A 105 -25.94 -6.79 19.51
N ARG A 106 -25.56 -7.45 20.60
CA ARG A 106 -26.48 -8.39 21.22
C ARG A 106 -27.64 -7.60 21.83
N ARG A 107 -28.69 -7.32 21.04
CA ARG A 107 -29.95 -6.73 21.54
C ARG A 107 -30.50 -7.64 22.64
N ARG A 108 -30.28 -7.27 23.91
CA ARG A 108 -30.86 -7.95 25.08
C ARG A 108 -32.37 -7.93 24.91
N LYS A 109 -33.00 -9.10 24.79
CA LYS A 109 -34.45 -9.21 24.84
C LYS A 109 -34.88 -8.74 26.24
N MET A 110 -35.73 -7.72 26.31
CA MET A 110 -36.27 -7.28 27.60
C MET A 110 -37.06 -8.41 28.24
N THR A 111 -36.86 -8.61 29.53
CA THR A 111 -37.63 -9.57 30.33
C THR A 111 -39.07 -9.07 30.54
N GLU A 112 -40.01 -10.00 30.79
CA GLU A 112 -41.42 -9.66 31.04
C GLU A 112 -41.60 -8.70 32.24
N GLY A 113 -40.69 -8.75 33.21
CA GLY A 113 -40.67 -7.80 34.32
C GLY A 113 -40.25 -6.37 33.93
N GLU A 114 -39.44 -6.20 32.88
CA GLU A 114 -39.03 -4.89 32.36
C GLU A 114 -40.12 -4.28 31.47
N THR A 115 -40.86 -5.09 30.72
CA THR A 115 -42.02 -4.63 29.94
C THR A 115 -43.18 -4.19 30.84
N ALA A 116 -43.42 -4.90 31.95
CA ALA A 116 -44.42 -4.52 32.95
C ALA A 116 -44.08 -3.17 33.62
N ARG A 117 -42.83 -2.98 34.05
CA ARG A 117 -42.37 -1.70 34.66
C ARG A 117 -42.47 -0.51 33.70
N ARG A 118 -42.25 -0.72 32.40
CA ARG A 118 -42.42 0.31 31.38
C ARG A 118 -43.90 0.70 31.19
N HIS A 119 -44.82 -0.28 31.26
CA HIS A 119 -46.26 -0.01 31.22
C HIS A 119 -46.74 0.75 32.47
N GLN A 120 -46.26 0.37 33.66
CA GLN A 120 -46.60 1.03 34.91
C GLN A 120 -46.10 2.48 34.98
N ARG A 121 -44.90 2.76 34.44
CA ARG A 121 -44.39 4.12 34.27
C ARG A 121 -45.23 4.95 33.30
N LYS A 122 -45.68 4.37 32.19
CA LYS A 122 -46.57 5.05 31.23
C LYS A 122 -47.96 5.31 31.82
N SER A 123 -48.51 4.40 32.61
CA SER A 123 -49.80 4.60 33.28
C SER A 123 -49.73 5.66 34.38
N ASN A 124 -48.64 5.71 35.16
CA ASN A 124 -48.46 6.74 36.18
C ASN A 124 -48.25 8.13 35.57
N ASN A 125 -47.49 8.23 34.48
CA ASN A 125 -47.28 9.51 33.80
C ASN A 125 -48.57 10.04 33.14
N ARG A 126 -49.49 9.14 32.73
CA ARG A 126 -50.84 9.53 32.24
C ARG A 126 -51.80 10.00 33.32
N ARG A 127 -51.56 9.63 34.59
CA ARG A 127 -52.36 10.04 35.75
C ARG A 127 -51.89 11.36 36.37
N GLN A 128 -50.72 11.87 35.97
CA GLN A 128 -50.17 13.16 36.42
C GLN A 128 -50.58 14.36 35.54
N CYS A 129 -51.38 14.13 34.49
CA CYS A 129 -51.83 15.16 33.55
C CYS A 129 -53.28 15.65 33.79
N PHE A 130 -53.84 15.44 34.98
CA PHE A 130 -55.11 16.03 35.43
C PHE A 130 -54.93 16.61 36.83
#